data_AF-A0AAF0LE14-F1
#
_entry.id   AF-A0AAF0LE14-F1
#
_cell.length_a   1.000
_cell.length_b   1.000
_cell.length_c   1.000
_cell.angle_alpha   90.00
_cell.angle_beta   90.00
_cell.angle_gamma   90.00
#
_symmetry.space_group_name_H-M   'P 1'
#
loop_
_entity.id
_entity.type
_entity.pdbx_description
1 polymer ?
#
loop_
_entity_poly.entity_id
_entity_poly.type
_entity_poly.pdbx_seq_one_letter_code
_entity_poly.pdbx_strand_id
1 'polypeptide(L)'
;MAEQDDDGGADPTALPGGRTMRILAYILSVLVSTVLSIGGALLVAIQLRGGPDGLVVAAGTGVALIVYGPLLLGSWNTFWDRRSSPDAGRYLRRVGVVVLAVDLAAVGLLVVATVVAGGPVWVPVLVALVTALLLVVARPLGDRLRRAERPLASPYRWQPVEPGLIRRKLLIVSVVFAGMVVLASAWVVVEAVLGRERGLDLATTGLLGAEMTFMVPAIVMVVLVVPLQRRLRDAAGRDLARLRQFNKVVLRGKALDLSAADQRAAARYASTVPTVLGLQIGYFALLYAGIACNELSLTLDGMTRLGILYLGVLVVGAAVAIPAAVVRMRRARAYAVAHADLLDDHGGDDGVAASNVVSVAPPASAGM
;
A
#
# COMPACT_ATOMS: atom_id res chain seq x y z
N MET A 1 -0.69 -43.80 -24.18
CA MET A 1 -0.88 -43.28 -22.81
C MET A 1 0.50 -43.29 -22.16
N ALA A 2 1.28 -42.26 -22.45
CA ALA A 2 2.61 -42.04 -21.92
C ALA A 2 2.61 -40.60 -21.44
N GLU A 3 2.60 -40.46 -20.13
CA GLU A 3 2.62 -39.21 -19.38
C GLU A 3 4.03 -38.65 -19.51
N GLN A 4 4.17 -37.71 -20.45
CA GLN A 4 5.41 -36.99 -20.69
C GLN A 4 5.43 -35.84 -19.68
N ASP A 5 5.96 -36.13 -18.48
CA ASP A 5 6.35 -35.15 -17.49
C ASP A 5 7.40 -34.22 -18.11
N ASP A 6 6.92 -33.10 -18.65
CA ASP A 6 7.73 -31.96 -19.04
C ASP A 6 8.21 -31.27 -17.75
N ASP A 7 9.20 -31.91 -17.11
CA ASP A 7 10.01 -31.35 -16.03
C ASP A 7 10.79 -30.19 -16.64
N GLY A 8 10.10 -29.04 -16.73
CA GLY A 8 10.64 -27.78 -17.20
C GLY A 8 11.89 -27.45 -16.41
N GLY A 9 13.04 -27.77 -17.01
CA GLY A 9 14.38 -27.59 -16.46
C GLY A 9 14.54 -26.16 -15.97
N ALA A 10 14.36 -25.97 -14.67
CA ALA A 10 14.68 -24.74 -13.98
C ALA A 10 16.18 -24.58 -14.08
N ASP A 11 16.63 -23.73 -15.00
CA ASP A 11 18.03 -23.34 -15.17
C ASP A 11 18.66 -23.03 -13.79
N PRO A 12 19.51 -23.92 -13.26
CA PRO A 12 20.08 -23.78 -11.92
C PRO A 12 21.10 -22.64 -11.85
N THR A 13 21.40 -21.99 -12.98
CA THR A 13 22.29 -20.83 -13.07
C THR A 13 21.55 -19.48 -13.09
N ALA A 14 20.22 -19.48 -13.05
CA ALA A 14 19.43 -18.27 -12.87
C ALA A 14 19.69 -17.67 -11.47
N LEU A 15 20.73 -16.84 -11.39
CA LEU A 15 21.30 -16.29 -10.17
C LEU A 15 20.21 -15.84 -9.16
N PRO A 16 20.18 -16.41 -7.94
CA PRO A 16 19.17 -16.12 -6.92
C PRO A 16 19.14 -14.65 -6.44
N GLY A 17 20.09 -13.82 -6.87
CA GLY A 17 20.27 -12.45 -6.39
C GLY A 17 19.08 -11.52 -6.63
N GLY A 18 18.28 -11.73 -7.66
CA GLY A 18 17.19 -10.81 -8.03
C GLY A 18 16.04 -10.74 -7.01
N ARG A 19 15.66 -11.87 -6.40
CA ARG A 19 14.61 -11.89 -5.36
C ARG A 19 15.16 -11.42 -4.01
N THR A 20 16.36 -11.88 -3.65
CA THR A 20 17.02 -11.53 -2.39
C THR A 20 17.28 -10.02 -2.28
N MET A 21 17.75 -9.38 -3.37
CA MET A 21 17.99 -7.93 -3.38
C MET A 21 16.70 -7.12 -3.18
N ARG A 22 15.56 -7.59 -3.71
CA ARG A 22 14.26 -6.92 -3.52
C ARG A 22 13.75 -7.03 -2.10
N ILE A 23 13.87 -8.22 -1.51
CA ILE A 23 13.50 -8.45 -0.12
C ILE A 23 14.38 -7.61 0.79
N LEU A 24 15.70 -7.58 0.55
CA LEU A 24 16.64 -6.76 1.31
C LEU A 24 16.32 -5.27 1.19
N ALA A 25 16.06 -4.75 -0.01
CA ALA A 25 15.70 -3.35 -0.22
C ALA A 25 14.39 -2.98 0.49
N TYR A 26 13.40 -3.88 0.48
CA TYR A 26 12.15 -3.69 1.20
C TYR A 26 12.38 -3.68 2.72
N ILE A 27 13.08 -4.68 3.27
CA ILE A 27 13.40 -4.76 4.70
C ILE A 27 14.19 -3.53 5.14
N LEU A 28 15.22 -3.14 4.39
CA LEU A 28 16.02 -1.96 4.67
C LEU A 28 15.18 -0.69 4.64
N SER A 29 14.27 -0.54 3.67
CA SER A 29 13.37 0.61 3.60
C SER A 29 12.46 0.67 4.82
N VAL A 30 11.85 -0.45 5.23
CA VAL A 30 10.99 -0.51 6.42
C VAL A 30 11.80 -0.18 7.66
N LEU A 31 12.98 -0.77 7.83
CA LEU A 31 13.84 -0.56 9.00
C LEU A 31 14.31 0.89 9.11
N VAL A 32 14.80 1.48 8.03
CA VAL A 32 15.20 2.90 7.99
C VAL A 32 14.02 3.80 8.31
N SER A 33 12.85 3.52 7.73
CA SER A 33 11.63 4.31 7.99
C SER A 33 11.22 4.24 9.45
N THR A 34 11.23 3.04 10.04
CA THR A 34 10.89 2.83 11.44
C THR A 34 11.88 3.52 12.36
N VAL A 35 13.19 3.39 12.12
CA VAL A 35 14.23 4.07 12.92
C VAL A 35 14.08 5.59 12.83
N LEU A 36 13.84 6.13 11.63
CA LEU A 36 13.65 7.58 11.45
C LEU A 36 12.36 8.09 12.09
N SER A 37 11.25 7.35 11.96
CA SER A 37 9.98 7.73 12.57
C SER A 37 10.05 7.68 14.10
N ILE A 38 10.58 6.59 14.68
CA ILE A 38 10.74 6.45 16.13
C ILE A 38 11.75 7.46 16.66
N GLY A 39 12.93 7.55 16.03
CA GLY A 39 13.99 8.48 16.44
C GLY A 39 13.55 9.93 16.35
N GLY A 40 12.83 10.30 15.28
CA GLY A 40 12.27 11.64 15.12
C GLY A 40 11.15 11.94 16.12
N ALA A 41 10.23 11.00 16.35
CA ALA A 41 9.17 11.16 17.36
C ALA A 41 9.73 11.29 18.78
N LEU A 42 10.74 10.47 19.11
CA LEU A 42 11.44 10.55 20.40
C LEU A 42 12.19 11.87 20.54
N LEU A 43 12.88 12.32 19.49
CA LEU A 43 13.57 13.60 19.48
C LEU A 43 12.58 14.75 19.73
N VAL A 44 11.43 14.74 19.05
CA VAL A 44 10.33 15.70 19.26
C VAL A 44 9.81 15.62 20.70
N ALA A 45 9.52 14.43 21.20
CA ALA A 45 9.01 14.24 22.55
C ALA A 45 9.99 14.73 23.63
N ILE A 46 11.30 14.52 23.46
CA ILE A 46 12.34 14.99 24.39
C ILE A 46 12.47 16.51 24.33
N GLN A 47 12.49 17.09 23.13
CA GLN A 47 12.76 18.52 22.94
C GLN A 47 11.54 19.39 23.24
N LEU A 48 10.34 18.85 23.13
CA LEU A 48 9.09 19.57 23.38
C LEU A 48 8.44 19.20 24.73
N ARG A 49 9.17 18.59 25.68
CA ARG A 49 8.61 18.19 27.00
C ARG A 49 7.91 19.32 27.76
N GLY A 50 8.29 20.58 27.51
CA GLY A 50 7.66 21.75 28.14
C GLY A 50 6.62 22.46 27.26
N GLY A 51 6.34 21.95 26.06
CA GLY A 51 5.38 22.55 25.12
C GLY A 51 3.94 22.09 25.39
N PRO A 52 2.94 22.80 24.84
CA PRO A 52 1.54 22.34 24.90
C PRO A 52 1.38 20.96 24.25
N ASP A 53 0.66 20.04 24.88
CA ASP A 53 0.49 18.65 24.41
C ASP A 53 0.04 18.56 22.94
N GLY A 54 -0.90 19.43 22.54
CA GLY A 54 -1.40 19.46 21.16
C GLY A 54 -0.30 19.76 20.13
N LEU A 55 0.70 20.54 20.50
CA LEU A 55 1.82 20.91 19.65
C LEU A 55 2.88 19.79 19.61
N VAL A 56 3.07 19.04 20.70
CA VAL A 56 3.89 17.81 20.72
C VAL A 56 3.30 16.75 19.79
N VAL A 57 1.99 16.49 19.90
CA VAL A 57 1.27 15.53 19.04
C VAL A 57 1.31 15.97 17.57
N ALA A 58 1.10 17.25 17.30
CA ALA A 58 1.15 17.80 15.95
C ALA A 58 2.56 17.67 15.33
N ALA A 59 3.62 17.96 16.10
CA ALA A 59 5.01 17.79 15.66
C ALA A 59 5.37 16.31 15.45
N GLY A 60 4.95 15.41 16.35
CA GLY A 60 5.15 13.97 16.19
C GLY A 60 4.46 13.41 14.95
N THR A 61 3.24 13.87 14.67
CA THR A 61 2.51 13.55 13.42
C THR A 61 3.25 14.10 12.20
N GLY A 62 3.79 15.32 12.31
CA GLY A 62 4.62 15.93 11.27
C GLY A 62 5.85 15.09 10.92
N VAL A 63 6.54 14.52 11.92
CA VAL A 63 7.67 13.60 11.69
C VAL A 63 7.23 12.38 10.90
N ALA A 64 6.12 11.75 11.26
CA ALA A 64 5.61 10.60 10.52
C ALA A 64 5.32 10.97 9.06
N LEU A 65 4.65 12.10 8.81
CA LEU A 65 4.36 12.58 7.45
C LEU A 65 5.65 12.81 6.64
N ILE A 66 6.64 13.45 7.25
CA ILE A 66 7.96 13.72 6.68
C ILE A 66 8.69 12.45 6.25
N VAL A 67 8.59 11.37 7.03
CA VAL A 67 9.23 10.09 6.70
C VAL A 67 8.42 9.35 5.64
N TYR A 68 7.10 9.27 5.78
CA TYR A 68 6.24 8.49 4.89
C TYR A 68 6.00 9.16 3.52
N GLY A 69 5.98 10.49 3.42
CA GLY A 69 5.78 11.21 2.16
C GLY A 69 6.76 10.80 1.06
N PRO A 70 8.08 10.91 1.28
CA PRO A 70 9.10 10.50 0.32
C PRO A 70 9.02 9.01 -0.06
N LEU A 71 8.71 8.14 0.92
CA LEU A 71 8.56 6.70 0.71
C LEU A 71 7.35 6.37 -0.16
N LEU A 72 6.22 7.04 0.09
CA LEU A 72 5.01 6.92 -0.72
C LEU A 72 5.27 7.36 -2.16
N LEU A 73 5.99 8.47 -2.35
CA LEU A 73 6.39 8.92 -3.68
C LEU A 73 7.34 7.93 -4.38
N GLY A 74 8.34 7.41 -3.65
CA GLY A 74 9.25 6.39 -4.16
C GLY A 74 8.49 5.14 -4.60
N SER A 75 7.61 4.63 -3.73
CA SER A 75 6.73 3.48 -3.98
C SER A 75 5.80 3.71 -5.17
N TRP A 76 5.23 4.90 -5.32
CA TRP A 76 4.39 5.20 -6.49
C TRP A 76 5.18 5.26 -7.80
N ASN A 77 6.43 5.72 -7.75
CA ASN A 77 7.29 5.80 -8.94
C ASN A 77 7.86 4.45 -9.35
N THR A 78 8.06 3.53 -8.41
CA THR A 78 8.37 2.13 -8.74
C THR A 78 7.14 1.44 -9.33
N PHE A 79 5.96 1.74 -8.77
CA PHE A 79 4.74 1.04 -9.12
C PHE A 79 4.21 1.47 -10.50
N TRP A 80 4.21 2.76 -10.84
CA TRP A 80 3.62 3.28 -12.08
C TRP A 80 4.68 3.74 -13.08
N ASP A 81 4.44 3.47 -14.38
CA ASP A 81 5.24 4.09 -15.42
C ASP A 81 4.74 5.51 -15.69
N ARG A 82 5.62 6.50 -15.51
CA ARG A 82 5.33 7.90 -15.82
C ARG A 82 5.29 8.18 -17.32
N ARG A 83 5.92 7.32 -18.12
CA ARG A 83 6.11 7.49 -19.56
C ARG A 83 5.05 6.77 -20.38
N SER A 84 4.24 5.90 -19.77
CA SER A 84 3.19 5.16 -20.47
C SER A 84 2.13 6.08 -21.09
N SER A 85 1.78 7.17 -20.39
CA SER A 85 0.80 8.14 -20.87
C SER A 85 1.07 9.56 -20.33
N PRO A 86 0.79 10.63 -21.12
CA PRO A 86 0.86 12.01 -20.64
C PRO A 86 -0.02 12.28 -19.41
N ASP A 87 -1.14 11.57 -19.31
CA ASP A 87 -2.09 11.62 -18.20
C ASP A 87 -1.50 11.06 -16.90
N ALA A 88 -0.83 9.91 -16.96
CA ALA A 88 -0.13 9.34 -15.82
C ALA A 88 0.96 10.30 -15.32
N GLY A 89 1.75 10.88 -16.23
CA GLY A 89 2.78 11.86 -15.90
C GLY A 89 2.23 13.12 -15.22
N ARG A 90 1.10 13.67 -15.70
CA ARG A 90 0.43 14.82 -15.06
C ARG A 90 -0.09 14.48 -13.66
N TYR A 91 -0.71 13.30 -13.51
CA TYR A 91 -1.25 12.88 -12.22
C TYR A 91 -0.14 12.62 -11.18
N LEU A 92 0.91 11.89 -11.54
CA LEU A 92 2.03 11.61 -10.63
C LEU A 92 2.79 12.89 -10.25
N ARG A 93 2.85 13.88 -11.15
CA ARG A 93 3.36 15.22 -10.82
C ARG A 93 2.50 15.93 -9.79
N ARG A 94 1.16 15.92 -9.95
CA ARG A 94 0.25 16.50 -8.96
C ARG A 94 0.39 15.84 -7.60
N VAL A 95 0.48 14.52 -7.55
CA VAL A 95 0.71 13.81 -6.27
C VAL A 95 2.08 14.16 -5.69
N GLY A 96 3.12 14.28 -6.53
CA GLY A 96 4.43 14.81 -6.11
C GLY A 96 4.35 16.18 -5.46
N VAL A 97 3.58 17.10 -6.06
CA VAL A 97 3.36 18.45 -5.51
C VAL A 97 2.57 18.41 -4.21
N VAL A 98 1.51 17.59 -4.12
CA VAL A 98 0.71 17.43 -2.91
C VAL A 98 1.56 16.89 -1.76
N VAL A 99 2.34 15.83 -1.99
CA VAL A 99 3.22 15.27 -0.97
C VAL A 99 4.27 16.29 -0.54
N LEU A 100 4.91 16.98 -1.49
CA LEU A 100 5.87 18.03 -1.16
C LEU A 100 5.23 19.15 -0.33
N ALA A 101 4.01 19.58 -0.66
CA ALA A 101 3.29 20.59 0.10
C ALA A 101 2.97 20.12 1.53
N VAL A 102 2.58 18.85 1.70
CA VAL A 102 2.35 18.23 3.01
C VAL A 102 3.65 18.14 3.82
N ASP A 103 4.75 17.71 3.19
CA ASP A 103 6.07 17.62 3.84
C ASP A 103 6.56 19.01 4.28
N LEU A 104 6.39 20.04 3.43
CA LEU A 104 6.74 21.42 3.77
C LEU A 104 5.87 21.97 4.91
N ALA A 105 4.57 21.67 4.92
CA ALA A 105 3.67 22.05 6.01
C ALA A 105 4.07 21.34 7.32
N ALA A 106 4.43 20.06 7.26
CA ALA A 106 4.90 19.30 8.42
C ALA A 106 6.23 19.85 8.97
N VAL A 107 7.18 20.22 8.10
CA VAL A 107 8.43 20.88 8.50
C VAL A 107 8.15 22.25 9.12
N GLY A 108 7.27 23.05 8.51
CA GLY A 108 6.87 24.36 9.05
C GLY A 108 6.22 24.24 10.44
N LEU A 109 5.34 23.27 10.62
CA LEU A 109 4.72 22.95 11.90
C LEU A 109 5.77 22.54 12.95
N LEU A 110 6.75 21.71 12.58
CA LEU A 110 7.85 21.34 13.45
C LEU A 110 8.74 22.54 13.84
N VAL A 111 9.00 23.45 12.91
CA VAL A 111 9.74 24.71 13.19
C VAL A 111 8.97 25.56 14.20
N VAL A 112 7.68 25.81 13.97
CA VAL A 112 6.83 26.57 14.90
C VAL A 112 6.82 25.89 16.26
N ALA A 113 6.67 24.56 16.29
CA ALA A 113 6.68 23.79 17.52
C ALA A 113 8.00 23.95 18.30
N THR A 114 9.13 23.86 17.60
CA THR A 114 10.46 24.03 18.18
C THR A 114 10.65 25.43 18.73
N VAL A 115 10.24 26.47 18.00
CA VAL A 115 10.36 27.87 18.44
C VAL A 115 9.50 28.15 19.67
N VAL A 116 8.24 27.69 19.68
CA VAL A 116 7.30 27.90 20.81
C VAL A 116 7.80 27.20 22.07
N ALA A 117 8.40 26.02 21.94
CA ALA A 117 8.96 25.27 23.07
C ALA A 117 10.35 25.76 23.52
N GLY A 118 10.94 26.76 22.84
CA GLY A 118 12.32 27.17 23.09
C GLY A 118 13.35 26.08 22.77
N GLY A 119 12.98 25.12 21.92
CA GLY A 119 13.83 24.02 21.50
C GLY A 119 14.98 24.46 20.58
N PRO A 120 16.01 23.63 20.42
CA PRO A 120 17.18 24.00 19.66
C PRO A 120 16.91 23.98 18.14
N VAL A 121 17.37 25.03 17.44
CA VAL A 121 17.13 25.26 16.00
C VAL A 121 17.70 24.13 15.12
N TRP A 122 18.68 23.36 15.59
CA TRP A 122 19.27 22.27 14.82
C TRP A 122 18.28 21.11 14.58
N VAL A 123 17.27 20.92 15.43
CA VAL A 123 16.28 19.82 15.31
C VAL A 123 15.45 19.93 14.02
N PRO A 124 14.72 21.04 13.77
CA PRO A 124 13.96 21.18 12.53
C PRO A 124 14.88 21.23 11.30
N VAL A 125 16.10 21.78 11.42
CA VAL A 125 17.09 21.76 10.33
C VAL A 125 17.49 20.33 9.98
N LEU A 126 17.81 19.50 10.97
CA LEU A 126 18.17 18.09 10.76
C LEU A 126 17.02 17.32 10.12
N VAL A 127 15.80 17.47 10.65
CA VAL A 127 14.62 16.79 10.08
C VAL A 127 14.36 17.24 8.65
N ALA A 128 14.46 18.54 8.35
CA ALA A 128 14.31 19.06 6.99
C ALA A 128 15.39 18.50 6.03
N LEU A 129 16.64 18.41 6.49
CA LEU A 129 17.74 17.83 5.71
C LEU A 129 17.50 16.34 5.42
N VAL A 130 17.08 15.56 6.42
CA VAL A 130 16.72 14.14 6.24
C VAL A 130 15.56 14.00 5.27
N THR A 131 14.53 14.83 5.37
CA THR A 131 13.38 14.84 4.44
C THR A 131 13.82 15.11 3.02
N ALA A 132 14.63 16.16 2.82
CA ALA A 132 15.16 16.53 1.52
C ALA A 132 16.01 15.41 0.93
N LEU A 133 16.87 14.78 1.74
CA LEU A 133 17.67 13.63 1.34
C LEU A 133 16.77 12.46 0.91
N LEU A 134 15.75 12.10 1.70
CA LEU A 134 14.81 11.04 1.36
C LEU A 134 14.08 11.34 0.04
N LEU A 135 13.61 12.57 -0.19
CA LEU A 135 12.96 12.98 -1.44
C LEU A 135 13.90 12.87 -2.64
N VAL A 136 15.16 13.30 -2.48
CA VAL A 136 16.19 13.24 -3.53
C VAL A 136 16.54 11.79 -3.84
N VAL A 137 16.66 10.92 -2.84
CA VAL A 137 17.02 9.50 -3.02
C VAL A 137 15.84 8.67 -3.55
N ALA A 138 14.60 8.96 -3.12
CA ALA A 138 13.42 8.19 -3.49
C ALA A 138 13.15 8.20 -5.00
N ARG A 139 13.46 9.30 -5.70
CA ARG A 139 13.26 9.42 -7.15
C ARG A 139 14.15 8.48 -7.99
N PRO A 140 15.49 8.53 -7.91
CA PRO A 140 16.37 7.66 -8.68
C PRO A 140 16.26 6.21 -8.23
N LEU A 141 16.05 5.97 -6.93
CA LEU A 141 15.86 4.61 -6.41
C LEU A 141 14.61 3.97 -7.02
N GLY A 142 13.53 4.74 -7.16
CA GLY A 142 12.30 4.26 -7.78
C GLY A 142 12.48 3.83 -9.23
N ASP A 143 13.16 4.66 -10.03
CA ASP A 143 13.47 4.34 -11.41
C ASP A 143 14.43 3.15 -11.55
N ARG A 144 15.43 3.02 -10.67
CA ARG A 144 16.37 1.88 -10.67
C ARG A 144 15.66 0.58 -10.30
N LEU A 145 14.85 0.57 -9.25
CA LEU A 145 14.06 -0.59 -8.85
C LEU A 145 13.08 -1.00 -9.95
N ARG A 146 12.44 -0.03 -10.63
CA ARG A 146 11.57 -0.31 -11.78
C ARG A 146 12.32 -0.97 -12.93
N ARG A 147 13.53 -0.50 -13.27
CA ARG A 147 14.37 -1.13 -14.31
C ARG A 147 14.85 -2.53 -13.91
N ALA A 148 15.08 -2.76 -12.62
CA ALA A 148 15.42 -4.08 -12.09
C ALA A 148 14.22 -5.05 -12.03
N GLU A 149 12.99 -4.53 -12.08
CA GLU A 149 11.81 -5.34 -12.39
C GLU A 149 11.80 -5.72 -13.87
N ARG A 150 12.49 -6.81 -14.21
CA ARG A 150 12.35 -7.46 -15.52
C ARG A 150 10.85 -7.55 -15.87
N PRO A 151 10.43 -7.13 -17.09
CA PRO A 151 9.10 -7.48 -17.58
C PRO A 151 8.94 -8.98 -17.37
N LEU A 152 7.83 -9.40 -16.75
CA LEU A 152 7.51 -10.82 -16.72
C LEU A 152 7.35 -11.22 -18.19
N ALA A 153 8.38 -11.84 -18.76
CA ALA A 153 8.46 -12.17 -20.17
C ALA A 153 7.45 -13.27 -20.57
N SER A 154 6.78 -13.87 -19.60
CA SER A 154 5.65 -14.74 -19.85
C SER A 154 4.39 -13.89 -20.00
N PRO A 155 3.64 -14.01 -21.11
CA PRO A 155 2.29 -13.43 -21.20
C PRO A 155 1.53 -13.95 -19.98
N TYR A 156 1.23 -13.04 -19.06
CA TYR A 156 0.58 -13.37 -17.80
C TYR A 156 -0.74 -14.06 -18.13
N ARG A 157 -0.75 -15.40 -18.09
CA ARG A 157 -1.95 -16.21 -18.29
C ARG A 157 -2.84 -15.87 -17.12
N TRP A 158 -3.86 -15.07 -17.39
CA TRP A 158 -4.77 -14.62 -16.36
C TRP A 158 -5.39 -15.86 -15.73
N GLN A 159 -5.24 -15.96 -14.41
CA GLN A 159 -5.84 -17.02 -13.62
C GLN A 159 -6.82 -16.35 -12.64
N PRO A 160 -8.07 -16.84 -12.57
CA PRO A 160 -9.01 -16.42 -11.54
C PRO A 160 -8.38 -16.50 -10.15
N VAL A 161 -8.75 -15.57 -9.26
CA VAL A 161 -8.30 -15.64 -7.88
C VAL A 161 -9.00 -16.83 -7.21
N GLU A 162 -8.23 -17.88 -6.93
CA GLU A 162 -8.77 -19.07 -6.29
C GLU A 162 -9.31 -18.77 -4.88
N PRO A 163 -10.53 -19.21 -4.54
CA PRO A 163 -11.09 -19.03 -3.21
C PRO A 163 -10.21 -19.60 -2.08
N GLY A 164 -9.50 -20.71 -2.35
CA GLY A 164 -8.57 -21.33 -1.41
C GLY A 164 -7.41 -20.41 -1.02
N LEU A 165 -6.88 -19.63 -1.97
CA LEU A 165 -5.81 -18.65 -1.71
C LEU A 165 -6.28 -17.55 -0.75
N ILE A 166 -7.53 -17.09 -0.90
CA ILE A 166 -8.13 -16.07 -0.02
C ILE A 166 -8.32 -16.66 1.38
N ARG A 167 -8.88 -17.87 1.49
CA ARG A 167 -9.06 -18.57 2.77
C ARG A 167 -7.73 -18.76 3.50
N ARG A 168 -6.68 -19.19 2.81
CA ARG A 168 -5.33 -19.34 3.39
C ARG A 168 -4.77 -18.00 3.89
N LYS A 169 -4.94 -16.92 3.13
CA LYS A 169 -4.51 -15.57 3.56
C LYS A 169 -5.27 -15.10 4.79
N LEU A 170 -6.59 -15.32 4.84
CA LEU A 170 -7.41 -15.00 6.00
C LEU A 170 -7.00 -15.85 7.21
N LEU A 171 -6.75 -17.15 7.02
CA LEU A 171 -6.27 -18.04 8.08
C LEU A 171 -4.94 -17.55 8.67
N ILE A 172 -3.97 -17.15 7.84
CA ILE A 172 -2.70 -16.58 8.32
C ILE A 172 -2.96 -15.36 9.21
N VAL A 173 -3.82 -14.43 8.77
CA VAL A 173 -4.15 -13.23 9.54
C VAL A 173 -4.85 -13.60 10.86
N SER A 174 -5.80 -14.54 10.83
CA SER A 174 -6.49 -15.02 12.03
C SER A 174 -5.55 -15.70 13.02
N VAL A 175 -4.59 -16.49 12.53
CA VAL A 175 -3.56 -17.14 13.38
C VAL A 175 -2.64 -16.10 14.01
N VAL A 176 -2.18 -15.11 13.24
CA VAL A 176 -1.36 -14.01 13.78
C VAL A 176 -2.16 -13.21 14.81
N PHE A 177 -3.41 -12.89 14.52
CA PHE A 177 -4.30 -12.20 15.46
C PHE A 177 -4.47 -12.99 16.75
N ALA A 178 -4.80 -14.28 16.68
CA ALA A 178 -4.94 -15.14 17.86
C ALA A 178 -3.62 -15.24 18.65
N GLY A 179 -2.48 -15.36 17.97
CA GLY A 179 -1.16 -15.35 18.62
C GLY A 179 -0.88 -14.05 19.38
N MET A 180 -1.24 -12.90 18.78
CA MET A 180 -1.10 -11.61 19.46
C MET A 180 -2.06 -11.44 20.64
N VAL A 181 -3.30 -11.95 20.54
CA VAL A 181 -4.24 -11.99 21.69
C VAL A 181 -3.62 -12.76 22.85
N VAL A 182 -3.07 -13.95 22.58
CA VAL A 182 -2.42 -14.77 23.62
C VAL A 182 -1.23 -14.04 24.24
N LEU A 183 -0.37 -13.42 23.41
CA LEU A 183 0.79 -12.67 23.87
C LEU A 183 0.42 -11.44 24.71
N ALA A 184 -0.55 -10.65 24.25
CA ALA A 184 -1.07 -9.49 24.97
C ALA A 184 -1.72 -9.90 26.30
N SER A 185 -2.48 -11.00 26.31
CA SER A 185 -3.11 -11.51 27.53
C SER A 185 -2.05 -12.00 28.54
N ALA A 186 -1.02 -12.72 28.06
CA ALA A 186 0.09 -13.16 28.89
C ALA A 186 0.86 -11.98 29.48
N TRP A 187 1.09 -10.92 28.68
CA TRP A 187 1.72 -9.69 29.14
C TRP A 187 0.93 -9.03 30.27
N VAL A 188 -0.38 -8.85 30.12
CA VAL A 188 -1.27 -8.29 31.15
C VAL A 188 -1.24 -9.14 32.42
N VAL A 189 -1.28 -10.48 32.30
CA VAL A 189 -1.20 -11.39 33.45
C VAL A 189 0.15 -11.26 34.18
N VAL A 190 1.26 -11.15 33.45
CA VAL A 190 2.59 -10.96 34.03
C VAL A 190 2.66 -9.65 34.82
N GLU A 191 2.19 -8.54 34.27
CA GLU A 191 2.17 -7.25 34.97
C GLU A 191 1.27 -7.27 36.21
N ALA A 192 0.11 -7.93 36.13
CA ALA A 192 -0.81 -8.10 37.26
C ALA A 192 -0.18 -8.93 38.40
N VAL A 193 0.52 -10.02 38.08
CA VAL A 193 1.17 -10.90 39.08
C VAL A 193 2.40 -10.24 39.71
N LEU A 194 3.19 -9.49 38.93
CA LEU A 194 4.35 -8.75 39.44
C LEU A 194 3.95 -7.55 40.33
N GLY A 195 2.66 -7.22 40.40
CA GLY A 195 2.14 -6.15 41.25
C GLY A 195 2.64 -4.76 40.88
N ARG A 196 3.12 -4.59 39.64
CA ARG A 196 3.68 -3.34 39.12
C ARG A 196 2.60 -2.31 38.82
N GLU A 197 1.38 -2.76 38.51
CA GLU A 197 0.25 -1.93 38.11
C GLU A 197 -1.03 -2.38 38.84
N ARG A 198 -1.89 -1.42 39.22
CA ARG A 198 -3.18 -1.71 39.88
C ARG A 198 -4.31 -0.86 39.31
N GLY A 199 -5.48 -1.47 39.10
CA GLY A 199 -6.69 -0.74 38.71
C GLY A 199 -6.64 -0.22 37.27
N LEU A 200 -6.63 1.11 37.12
CA LEU A 200 -6.64 1.80 35.82
C LEU A 200 -5.40 1.49 34.98
N ASP A 201 -4.23 1.35 35.60
CA ASP A 201 -2.98 1.03 34.91
C ASP A 201 -3.07 -0.30 34.15
N LEU A 202 -3.68 -1.33 34.76
CA LEU A 202 -3.93 -2.62 34.11
C LEU A 202 -4.88 -2.52 32.91
N ALA A 203 -5.85 -1.58 32.95
CA ALA A 203 -6.74 -1.32 31.82
C ALA A 203 -6.00 -0.64 30.67
N THR A 204 -5.15 0.34 30.96
CA THR A 204 -4.25 1.00 30.00
C THR A 204 -3.30 -0.01 29.37
N THR A 205 -2.63 -0.85 30.17
CA THR A 205 -1.77 -1.94 29.68
C THR A 205 -2.54 -2.96 28.83
N GLY A 206 -3.78 -3.27 29.21
CA GLY A 206 -4.69 -4.10 28.41
C GLY A 206 -5.02 -3.49 27.05
N LEU A 207 -5.28 -2.18 27.00
CA LEU A 207 -5.56 -1.45 25.75
C LEU A 207 -4.33 -1.34 24.84
N LEU A 208 -3.14 -1.15 25.40
CA LEU A 208 -1.89 -1.21 24.65
C LEU A 208 -1.65 -2.62 24.08
N GLY A 209 -1.94 -3.66 24.85
CA GLY A 209 -1.93 -5.05 24.35
C GLY A 209 -2.94 -5.28 23.22
N ALA A 210 -4.15 -4.71 23.34
CA ALA A 210 -5.18 -4.77 22.31
C ALA A 210 -4.75 -4.01 21.04
N GLU A 211 -4.15 -2.83 21.16
CA GLU A 211 -3.59 -2.08 20.03
C GLU A 211 -2.64 -2.95 19.21
N MET A 212 -1.66 -3.58 19.86
CA MET A 212 -0.69 -4.46 19.19
C MET A 212 -1.38 -5.65 18.51
N THR A 213 -2.42 -6.19 19.15
CA THR A 213 -3.23 -7.29 18.62
C THR A 213 -3.95 -6.92 17.33
N PHE A 214 -4.32 -5.66 17.15
CA PHE A 214 -4.94 -5.18 15.91
C PHE A 214 -3.92 -4.68 14.87
N MET A 215 -2.88 -3.98 15.30
CA MET A 215 -1.87 -3.37 14.43
C MET A 215 -1.03 -4.41 13.68
N VAL A 216 -0.55 -5.46 14.37
CA VAL A 216 0.32 -6.47 13.74
C VAL A 216 -0.41 -7.24 12.61
N PRO A 217 -1.63 -7.77 12.83
CA PRO A 217 -2.40 -8.40 11.76
C PRO A 217 -2.77 -7.45 10.62
N ALA A 218 -3.01 -6.16 10.91
CA ALA A 218 -3.21 -5.15 9.88
C ALA A 218 -1.98 -5.04 8.96
N ILE A 219 -0.77 -4.97 9.53
CA ILE A 219 0.48 -4.97 8.75
C ILE A 219 0.61 -6.24 7.91
N VAL A 220 0.31 -7.41 8.48
CA VAL A 220 0.31 -8.69 7.75
C VAL A 220 -0.67 -8.65 6.57
N MET A 221 -1.87 -8.10 6.74
CA MET A 221 -2.82 -7.92 5.64
C MET A 221 -2.25 -7.07 4.50
N VAL A 222 -1.56 -5.97 4.80
CA VAL A 222 -0.92 -5.13 3.76
C VAL A 222 0.05 -5.95 2.93
N VAL A 223 0.93 -6.72 3.58
CA VAL A 223 1.91 -7.59 2.91
C VAL A 223 1.22 -8.62 2.03
N LEU A 224 0.12 -9.23 2.52
CA LEU A 224 -0.64 -10.22 1.76
C LEU A 224 -1.41 -9.62 0.56
N VAL A 225 -1.71 -8.32 0.58
CA VAL A 225 -2.39 -7.59 -0.51
C VAL A 225 -1.44 -7.21 -1.64
N VAL A 226 -0.15 -7.03 -1.38
CA VAL A 226 0.85 -6.60 -2.39
C VAL A 226 0.81 -7.45 -3.69
N PRO A 227 0.80 -8.80 -3.65
CA PRO A 227 0.74 -9.60 -4.88
C PRO A 227 -0.53 -9.37 -5.69
N LEU A 228 -1.67 -9.12 -5.02
CA LEU A 228 -2.93 -8.87 -5.69
C LEU A 228 -2.95 -7.47 -6.33
N GLN A 229 -2.37 -6.48 -5.66
CA GLN A 229 -2.18 -5.14 -6.24
C GLN A 229 -1.29 -5.20 -7.49
N ARG A 230 -0.24 -6.03 -7.48
CA ARG A 230 0.59 -6.27 -8.67
C ARG A 230 -0.24 -6.85 -9.82
N ARG A 231 -1.11 -7.84 -9.56
CA ARG A 231 -2.02 -8.38 -10.58
C ARG A 231 -2.96 -7.31 -11.16
N LEU A 232 -3.54 -6.45 -10.31
CA LEU A 232 -4.38 -5.33 -10.77
C LEU A 232 -3.59 -4.34 -11.63
N ARG A 233 -2.36 -4.05 -11.24
CA ARG A 233 -1.45 -3.19 -12.00
C ARG A 233 -1.11 -3.80 -13.35
N ASP A 234 -0.76 -5.07 -13.37
CA ASP A 234 -0.34 -5.77 -14.57
C ASP A 234 -1.53 -5.92 -15.55
N ALA A 235 -2.76 -6.10 -15.04
CA ALA A 235 -3.97 -6.03 -15.86
C ALA A 235 -4.16 -4.67 -16.56
N ALA A 236 -3.71 -3.57 -15.95
CA ALA A 236 -3.71 -2.24 -16.55
C ALA A 236 -2.45 -1.91 -17.38
N GLY A 237 -1.56 -2.89 -17.60
CA GLY A 237 -0.30 -2.68 -18.32
C GLY A 237 0.63 -1.68 -17.64
N ARG A 238 0.52 -1.50 -16.31
CA ARG A 238 1.26 -0.49 -15.53
C ARG A 238 0.97 0.96 -15.92
N ASP A 239 -0.08 1.21 -16.69
CA ASP A 239 -0.55 2.55 -17.01
C ASP A 239 -1.65 2.99 -16.03
N LEU A 240 -1.32 4.00 -15.23
CA LEU A 240 -2.26 4.55 -14.25
C LEU A 240 -3.47 5.21 -14.93
N ALA A 241 -3.32 5.73 -16.16
CA ALA A 241 -4.45 6.32 -16.88
C ALA A 241 -5.49 5.25 -17.24
N ARG A 242 -5.05 4.11 -17.79
CA ARG A 242 -5.89 2.93 -18.04
C ARG A 242 -6.54 2.40 -16.76
N LEU A 243 -5.78 2.25 -15.66
CA LEU A 243 -6.38 1.82 -14.39
C LEU A 243 -7.51 2.76 -13.93
N ARG A 244 -7.34 4.08 -14.07
CA ARG A 244 -8.41 5.04 -13.73
C ARG A 244 -9.61 4.93 -14.68
N GLN A 245 -9.40 4.63 -15.96
CA GLN A 245 -10.50 4.36 -16.90
C GLN A 245 -11.26 3.11 -16.45
N PHE A 246 -10.57 2.02 -16.13
CA PHE A 246 -11.19 0.79 -15.61
C PHE A 246 -11.96 1.06 -14.32
N ASN A 247 -11.40 1.84 -13.39
CA ASN A 247 -12.11 2.25 -12.16
C ASN A 247 -13.40 3.02 -12.46
N LYS A 248 -13.41 3.89 -13.49
CA LYS A 248 -14.59 4.65 -13.89
C LYS A 248 -15.66 3.74 -14.51
N VAL A 249 -15.27 2.84 -15.39
CA VAL A 249 -16.21 1.91 -16.04
C VAL A 249 -16.75 0.91 -15.03
N VAL A 250 -15.86 0.16 -14.36
CA VAL A 250 -16.21 -0.96 -13.48
C VAL A 250 -16.82 -0.51 -12.16
N LEU A 251 -16.20 0.46 -11.47
CA LEU A 251 -16.64 0.83 -10.10
C LEU A 251 -17.66 1.97 -10.10
N ARG A 252 -17.61 2.86 -11.09
CA ARG A 252 -18.54 3.99 -11.20
C ARG A 252 -19.66 3.77 -12.21
N GLY A 253 -19.60 2.72 -13.03
CA GLY A 253 -20.63 2.43 -14.04
C GLY A 253 -20.68 3.46 -15.16
N LYS A 254 -19.56 4.14 -15.46
CA LYS A 254 -19.54 5.13 -16.54
C LYS A 254 -19.41 4.42 -17.89
N ALA A 255 -20.29 4.77 -18.83
CA ALA A 255 -20.14 4.39 -20.23
C ALA A 255 -18.95 5.16 -20.82
N LEU A 256 -17.87 4.45 -21.11
CA LEU A 256 -16.71 4.94 -21.86
C LEU A 256 -16.43 3.90 -22.92
N ASP A 257 -16.22 4.33 -24.16
CA ASP A 257 -15.86 3.42 -25.25
C ASP A 257 -14.47 2.86 -24.97
N LEU A 258 -14.42 1.56 -24.66
CA LEU A 258 -13.19 0.81 -24.46
C LEU A 258 -12.88 0.02 -25.73
N SER A 259 -11.60 -0.05 -26.09
CA SER A 259 -11.16 -1.00 -27.11
C SER A 259 -11.46 -2.44 -26.65
N ALA A 260 -11.60 -3.39 -27.58
CA ALA A 260 -11.84 -4.80 -27.22
C ALA A 260 -10.78 -5.36 -26.27
N ALA A 261 -9.52 -4.95 -26.45
CA ALA A 261 -8.42 -5.32 -25.55
C ALA A 261 -8.60 -4.72 -24.14
N ASP A 262 -8.99 -3.44 -24.05
CA ASP A 262 -9.25 -2.76 -22.78
C ASP A 262 -10.49 -3.31 -22.07
N GLN A 263 -11.50 -3.76 -22.80
CA GLN A 263 -12.70 -4.38 -22.23
C GLN A 263 -12.36 -5.73 -21.57
N ARG A 264 -11.54 -6.57 -22.22
CA ARG A 264 -11.00 -7.80 -21.61
C ARG A 264 -10.16 -7.50 -20.36
N ALA A 265 -9.29 -6.49 -20.43
CA ALA A 265 -8.49 -6.05 -19.29
C ALA A 265 -9.37 -5.52 -18.13
N ALA A 266 -10.44 -4.78 -18.45
CA ALA A 266 -11.42 -4.30 -17.48
C ALA A 266 -12.22 -5.44 -16.83
N ALA A 267 -12.57 -6.49 -17.58
CA ALA A 267 -13.20 -7.70 -17.03
C ALA A 267 -12.25 -8.42 -16.04
N ARG A 268 -10.97 -8.57 -16.40
CA ARG A 268 -9.91 -9.14 -15.51
C ARG A 268 -9.70 -8.29 -14.26
N TYR A 269 -9.77 -6.97 -14.40
CA TYR A 269 -9.75 -6.04 -13.28
C TYR A 269 -10.98 -6.25 -12.38
N ALA A 270 -12.19 -6.28 -12.96
CA ALA A 270 -13.45 -6.42 -12.24
C ALA A 270 -13.56 -7.72 -11.42
N SER A 271 -12.97 -8.83 -11.90
CA SER A 271 -12.94 -10.10 -11.16
C SER A 271 -11.99 -10.09 -9.96
N THR A 272 -10.91 -9.32 -10.01
CA THR A 272 -9.87 -9.29 -8.96
C THR A 272 -10.14 -8.24 -7.88
N VAL A 273 -10.76 -7.12 -8.26
CA VAL A 273 -10.95 -5.95 -7.37
C VAL A 273 -11.81 -6.21 -6.14
N PRO A 274 -12.92 -6.98 -6.19
CA PRO A 274 -13.71 -7.27 -5.00
C PRO A 274 -12.89 -7.91 -3.90
N THR A 275 -11.98 -8.82 -4.26
CA THR A 275 -11.07 -9.47 -3.30
C THR A 275 -10.08 -8.48 -2.70
N VAL A 276 -9.50 -7.61 -3.52
CA VAL A 276 -8.56 -6.58 -3.05
C VAL A 276 -9.24 -5.59 -2.13
N LEU A 277 -10.43 -5.08 -2.51
CA LEU A 277 -11.20 -4.17 -1.67
C LEU A 277 -11.61 -4.87 -0.37
N GLY A 278 -11.99 -6.16 -0.40
CA GLY A 278 -12.37 -6.90 0.80
C GLY A 278 -11.23 -6.99 1.81
N LEU A 279 -10.02 -7.32 1.34
CA LEU A 279 -8.82 -7.31 2.17
C LEU A 279 -8.44 -5.91 2.65
N GLN A 280 -8.64 -4.87 1.82
CA GLN A 280 -8.42 -3.49 2.24
C GLN A 280 -9.40 -3.06 3.34
N ILE A 281 -10.68 -3.42 3.26
CA ILE A 281 -11.63 -3.16 4.35
C ILE A 281 -11.18 -3.87 5.63
N GLY A 282 -10.79 -5.15 5.54
CA GLY A 282 -10.28 -5.89 6.70
C GLY A 282 -9.06 -5.22 7.32
N TYR A 283 -8.10 -4.80 6.49
CA TYR A 283 -6.93 -4.04 6.91
C TYR A 283 -7.32 -2.75 7.62
N PHE A 284 -8.19 -1.93 7.01
CA PHE A 284 -8.63 -0.68 7.61
C PHE A 284 -9.41 -0.92 8.90
N ALA A 285 -10.26 -1.95 8.97
CA ALA A 285 -11.00 -2.28 10.19
C ALA A 285 -10.05 -2.64 11.35
N LEU A 286 -9.05 -3.47 11.10
CA LEU A 286 -8.02 -3.81 12.09
C LEU A 286 -7.21 -2.57 12.49
N LEU A 287 -6.73 -1.79 11.51
CA LEU A 287 -5.97 -0.57 11.78
C LEU A 287 -6.78 0.42 12.64
N TYR A 288 -8.05 0.63 12.28
CA TYR A 288 -8.96 1.53 12.99
C TYR A 288 -9.23 1.05 14.41
N ALA A 289 -9.41 -0.26 14.62
CA ALA A 289 -9.57 -0.84 15.94
C ALA A 289 -8.31 -0.63 16.81
N GLY A 290 -7.12 -0.85 16.25
CA GLY A 290 -5.86 -0.60 16.97
C GLY A 290 -5.70 0.86 17.38
N ILE A 291 -5.95 1.79 16.44
CA ILE A 291 -5.91 3.23 16.72
C ILE A 291 -6.94 3.61 17.79
N ALA A 292 -8.17 3.07 17.70
CA ALA A 292 -9.20 3.34 18.69
C ALA A 292 -8.82 2.84 20.10
N CYS A 293 -8.14 1.69 20.21
CA CYS A 293 -7.60 1.20 21.48
C CYS A 293 -6.53 2.15 22.04
N ASN A 294 -5.61 2.63 21.21
CA ASN A 294 -4.60 3.62 21.61
C ASN A 294 -5.24 4.91 22.13
N GLU A 295 -6.20 5.48 21.38
CA GLU A 295 -6.88 6.72 21.78
C GLU A 295 -7.73 6.53 23.04
N LEU A 296 -8.35 5.36 23.21
CA LEU A 296 -9.08 5.03 24.43
C LEU A 296 -8.14 4.91 25.63
N SER A 297 -6.92 4.38 25.43
CA SER A 297 -5.88 4.32 26.46
C SER A 297 -5.49 5.72 26.92
N LEU A 298 -5.16 6.61 25.98
CA LEU A 298 -4.86 8.02 26.26
C LEU A 298 -6.03 8.76 26.92
N THR A 299 -7.26 8.35 26.58
CA THR A 299 -8.48 8.92 27.15
C THR A 299 -8.63 8.59 28.64
N LEU A 300 -8.27 7.37 29.05
CA LEU A 300 -8.31 6.96 30.46
C LEU A 300 -7.29 7.74 31.30
N ASP A 301 -6.16 8.12 30.71
CA ASP A 301 -5.10 8.89 31.38
C ASP A 301 -5.39 10.41 31.42
N GLY A 302 -6.43 10.88 30.73
CA GLY A 302 -6.82 12.29 30.68
C GLY A 302 -7.12 12.75 29.25
N MET A 303 -8.41 12.81 28.92
CA MET A 303 -8.87 13.06 27.55
C MET A 303 -8.54 14.47 27.06
N THR A 304 -7.71 14.59 26.03
CA THR A 304 -7.57 15.85 25.28
C THR A 304 -8.75 16.00 24.30
N ARG A 305 -9.26 17.23 24.10
CA ARG A 305 -10.34 17.51 23.12
C ARG A 305 -10.00 17.02 21.70
N LEU A 306 -8.71 16.90 21.40
CA LEU A 306 -8.19 16.44 20.11
C LEU A 306 -8.42 14.94 19.90
N GLY A 307 -8.25 14.11 20.95
CA GLY A 307 -8.50 12.66 20.88
C GLY A 307 -9.97 12.35 20.54
N ILE A 308 -10.92 13.05 21.18
CA ILE A 308 -12.36 12.91 20.87
C ILE A 308 -12.64 13.25 19.40
N LEU A 309 -12.11 14.39 18.94
CA LEU A 309 -12.30 14.83 17.56
C LEU A 309 -11.71 13.81 16.58
N TYR A 310 -10.51 13.30 16.86
CA TYR A 310 -9.82 12.32 16.04
C TYR A 310 -10.60 10.99 15.97
N LEU A 311 -11.07 10.47 17.10
CA LEU A 311 -11.93 9.29 17.16
C LEU A 311 -13.25 9.50 16.38
N GLY A 312 -13.86 10.67 16.52
CA GLY A 312 -15.07 11.04 15.78
C GLY A 312 -14.85 11.05 14.26
N VAL A 313 -13.76 11.66 13.79
CA VAL A 313 -13.37 11.66 12.37
C VAL A 313 -13.14 10.23 11.87
N LEU A 314 -12.50 9.39 12.68
CA LEU A 314 -12.22 8.00 12.35
C LEU A 314 -13.52 7.19 12.23
N VAL A 315 -14.47 7.33 13.15
CA VAL A 315 -15.79 6.68 13.08
C VAL A 315 -16.58 7.14 11.85
N VAL A 316 -16.64 8.45 11.60
CA VAL A 316 -17.32 9.00 10.41
C VAL A 316 -16.67 8.51 9.12
N GLY A 317 -15.34 8.48 9.07
CA GLY A 317 -14.56 7.95 7.96
C GLY A 317 -14.91 6.50 7.66
N ALA A 318 -14.97 5.64 8.68
CA ALA A 318 -15.39 4.25 8.53
C ALA A 318 -16.84 4.11 8.06
N ALA A 319 -17.75 4.88 8.64
CA ALA A 319 -19.18 4.88 8.29
C ALA A 319 -19.44 5.28 6.83
N VAL A 320 -18.57 6.11 6.23
CA VAL A 320 -18.66 6.49 4.81
C VAL A 320 -17.88 5.52 3.91
N ALA A 321 -16.66 5.16 4.31
CA ALA A 321 -15.74 4.36 3.48
C ALA A 321 -16.23 2.92 3.30
N ILE A 322 -16.73 2.28 4.36
CA ILE A 322 -17.17 0.87 4.31
C ILE A 322 -18.35 0.69 3.35
N PRO A 323 -19.47 1.44 3.46
CA PRO A 323 -20.58 1.30 2.51
C PRO A 323 -20.17 1.63 1.08
N ALA A 324 -19.38 2.68 0.88
CA ALA A 324 -18.88 3.04 -0.44
C ALA A 324 -18.04 1.91 -1.06
N ALA A 325 -17.20 1.25 -0.28
CA ALA A 325 -16.41 0.11 -0.73
C ALA A 325 -17.29 -1.11 -1.03
N VAL A 326 -18.29 -1.42 -0.21
CA VAL A 326 -19.27 -2.51 -0.47
C VAL A 326 -20.03 -2.28 -1.78
N VAL A 327 -20.51 -1.07 -2.03
CA VAL A 327 -21.19 -0.72 -3.29
C VAL A 327 -20.24 -0.93 -4.49
N ARG A 328 -18.98 -0.50 -4.37
CA ARG A 328 -17.96 -0.71 -5.42
C ARG A 328 -17.68 -2.20 -5.67
N MET A 329 -17.63 -3.03 -4.62
CA MET A 329 -17.49 -4.48 -4.77
C MET A 329 -18.66 -5.10 -5.51
N ARG A 330 -19.91 -4.71 -5.17
CA ARG A 330 -21.11 -5.22 -5.84
C ARG A 330 -21.11 -4.87 -7.32
N ARG A 331 -20.76 -3.62 -7.66
CA ARG A 331 -20.64 -3.17 -9.06
C ARG A 331 -19.55 -3.91 -9.83
N ALA A 332 -18.39 -4.10 -9.22
CA ALA A 332 -17.30 -4.88 -9.83
C ALA A 332 -17.72 -6.33 -10.10
N ARG A 333 -18.40 -6.98 -9.14
CA ARG A 333 -18.95 -8.34 -9.33
C ARG A 333 -19.98 -8.40 -10.45
N ALA A 334 -20.93 -7.46 -10.47
CA ALA A 334 -21.94 -7.39 -11.53
C ALA A 334 -21.30 -7.22 -12.92
N TYR A 335 -20.29 -6.34 -13.02
CA TYR A 335 -19.54 -6.15 -14.27
C TYR A 335 -18.80 -7.42 -14.70
N ALA A 336 -18.14 -8.10 -13.75
CA ALA A 336 -17.42 -9.34 -14.02
C ALA A 336 -18.35 -10.48 -14.49
N VAL A 337 -19.55 -10.60 -13.91
CA VAL A 337 -20.56 -11.57 -14.34
C VAL A 337 -21.09 -11.25 -15.74
N ALA A 338 -21.34 -9.97 -16.03
CA ALA A 338 -21.84 -9.54 -17.33
C ALA A 338 -20.84 -9.73 -18.48
N HIS A 339 -19.55 -9.88 -18.18
CA HIS A 339 -18.46 -10.06 -19.14
C HIS A 339 -17.66 -11.34 -18.86
N ALA A 340 -18.34 -12.39 -18.37
CA ALA A 340 -17.70 -13.66 -18.06
C ALA A 340 -17.16 -14.37 -19.32
N ASP A 341 -17.83 -14.19 -20.45
CA ASP A 341 -17.41 -14.64 -21.78
C ASP A 341 -16.00 -14.16 -22.15
N LEU A 342 -15.66 -12.91 -21.80
CA LEU A 342 -14.34 -12.33 -22.04
C LEU A 342 -13.23 -12.89 -21.12
N LEU A 343 -13.60 -13.63 -20.08
CA LEU A 343 -12.67 -14.27 -19.14
C LEU A 343 -12.37 -15.72 -19.54
N ASP A 344 -13.36 -16.40 -20.14
CA ASP A 344 -13.29 -17.81 -20.54
C ASP A 344 -12.53 -18.03 -21.86
N ASP A 345 -12.23 -16.96 -22.59
CA ASP A 345 -11.47 -16.96 -23.85
C ASP A 345 -9.98 -17.30 -23.58
N HIS A 346 -9.73 -18.56 -23.24
CA HIS A 346 -8.47 -19.14 -22.75
C HIS A 346 -7.53 -19.63 -23.87
N GLY A 347 -7.79 -19.33 -25.15
CA GLY A 347 -7.04 -19.95 -26.25
C GLY A 347 -7.13 -19.33 -27.64
N GLY A 348 -7.66 -18.11 -27.81
CA GLY A 348 -7.77 -17.49 -29.15
C GLY A 348 -6.49 -16.80 -29.67
N ASP A 349 -5.34 -16.97 -29.02
CA ASP A 349 -4.09 -16.24 -29.35
C ASP A 349 -3.15 -16.99 -30.32
N ASP A 350 -3.65 -18.02 -31.01
CA ASP A 350 -2.89 -18.72 -32.07
C ASP A 350 -3.06 -18.08 -33.47
N GLY A 351 -3.82 -16.98 -33.62
CA GLY A 351 -4.28 -16.56 -34.96
C GLY A 351 -3.90 -15.18 -35.50
N VAL A 352 -3.67 -14.16 -34.65
CA VAL A 352 -3.76 -12.75 -35.13
C VAL A 352 -2.42 -12.01 -35.17
N ALA A 353 -1.33 -12.58 -34.63
CA ALA A 353 -0.01 -11.92 -34.63
C ALA A 353 0.88 -12.26 -35.85
N ALA A 354 0.47 -13.16 -36.76
CA ALA A 354 1.30 -13.57 -37.91
C ALA A 354 0.76 -13.16 -39.30
N SER A 355 -0.38 -12.48 -39.42
CA SER A 355 -0.99 -12.21 -40.74
C SER A 355 -0.75 -10.81 -41.33
N ASN A 356 0.05 -9.94 -40.72
CA ASN A 356 0.25 -8.58 -41.24
C ASN A 356 1.72 -8.12 -41.36
N VAL A 357 2.60 -9.02 -41.81
CA VAL A 357 3.86 -8.62 -42.49
C VAL A 357 4.13 -9.55 -43.68
N VAL A 358 3.21 -9.62 -44.65
CA VAL A 358 3.59 -9.94 -46.02
C VAL A 358 4.04 -8.62 -46.65
N SER A 359 5.30 -8.27 -46.41
CA SER A 359 6.01 -7.30 -47.24
C SER A 359 6.19 -7.96 -48.61
N VAL A 360 5.25 -7.69 -49.52
CA VAL A 360 5.41 -7.95 -50.94
C VAL A 360 6.69 -7.25 -51.39
N ALA A 361 7.71 -8.05 -51.72
CA ALA A 361 8.88 -7.57 -52.42
C ALA A 361 8.43 -6.99 -53.77
N PRO A 362 8.81 -5.74 -54.13
CA PRO A 362 8.62 -5.29 -55.49
C PRO A 362 9.51 -6.14 -56.42
N PRO A 363 8.99 -6.62 -57.56
CA PRO A 363 9.81 -7.33 -58.54
C PRO A 363 10.89 -6.42 -59.11
N ALA A 364 12.06 -7.02 -59.31
CA ALA A 364 13.19 -6.43 -60.00
C ALA A 364 12.77 -5.90 -61.38
N SER A 365 13.05 -4.62 -61.64
CA SER A 365 13.17 -4.13 -63.01
C SER A 365 14.61 -4.32 -63.47
N ALA A 366 14.76 -5.27 -64.38
CA ALA A 366 15.91 -5.39 -65.27
C ALA A 366 15.66 -4.50 -66.50
N GLY A 367 16.73 -3.89 -67.03
CA GLY A 367 16.78 -3.07 -68.26
C GLY A 367 16.67 -1.58 -67.98
N MET A 368 17.59 -0.71 -68.43
CA MET A 368 18.54 -0.74 -69.55
C MET A 368 19.77 0.10 -69.21
#